data_AF-A0AAD9NC85-F1
#
_entry.id   AF-A0AAD9NC85-F1
#
_cell.length_a   1.000
_cell.length_b   1.000
_cell.length_c   1.000
_cell.angle_alpha   90.00
_cell.angle_beta   90.00
_cell.angle_gamma   90.00
#
_symmetry.space_group_name_H-M   'P 1'
#
loop_
_entity.id
_entity.type
_entity.pdbx_description
1 polymer ?
#
loop_
_entity_poly.entity_id
_entity_poly.type
_entity_poly.pdbx_seq_one_letter_code
_entity_poly.pdbx_strand_id
1 'polypeptide(L)'
;MHTYIHTYIHTYIHTYIHTYIHTYIHTYIHTSCIHTCMHAYIHTYIHTYIHTYIHTYIHTYIHTYIHTYIHTYIHTYIHKYIHTYIHTCIIHTYIHTYIHTYIHPYIHTYIHTYIHKYIHTYIHTYIHTYIHTYIHTYIHTYIHTYIHTYIHTYIHTYIHIHTYIHTFNNNDTC
;
A
#
# COMPACT_ATOMS: atom_id res chain seq x y z
N MET A 1 76.71 93.69 8.72
CA MET A 1 76.41 92.98 9.99
C MET A 1 74.91 92.90 10.25
N HIS A 2 74.19 94.03 10.34
CA HIS A 2 72.74 94.05 10.57
C HIS A 2 71.90 93.32 9.50
N THR A 3 72.22 93.50 8.21
CA THR A 3 71.52 92.83 7.10
C THR A 3 71.73 91.31 7.09
N TYR A 4 72.92 90.84 7.47
CA TYR A 4 73.27 89.42 7.50
C TYR A 4 72.59 88.69 8.67
N ILE A 5 72.53 89.34 9.83
CA ILE A 5 71.77 88.83 10.99
C ILE A 5 70.28 88.78 10.65
N HIS A 6 69.74 89.83 10.03
CA HIS A 6 68.33 89.86 9.64
C HIS A 6 67.99 88.78 8.61
N THR A 7 68.79 88.60 7.56
CA THR A 7 68.52 87.54 6.56
C THR A 7 68.67 86.16 7.18
N TYR A 8 69.66 85.92 8.03
CA TYR A 8 69.85 84.63 8.70
C TYR A 8 68.70 84.29 9.66
N ILE A 9 68.27 85.25 10.48
CA ILE A 9 67.12 85.06 11.38
C ILE A 9 65.85 84.86 10.56
N HIS A 10 65.63 85.66 9.52
CA HIS A 10 64.46 85.52 8.67
C HIS A 10 64.43 84.18 7.93
N THR A 11 65.53 83.73 7.34
CA THR A 11 65.56 82.45 6.63
C THR A 11 65.45 81.29 7.60
N TYR A 12 66.10 81.34 8.76
CA TYR A 12 66.00 80.29 9.78
C TYR A 12 64.58 80.19 10.34
N ILE A 13 63.98 81.30 10.75
CA ILE A 13 62.61 81.33 11.27
C ILE A 13 61.63 80.93 10.17
N HIS A 14 61.75 81.48 8.95
CA HIS A 14 60.85 81.15 7.86
C HIS A 14 60.97 79.67 7.47
N THR A 15 62.17 79.13 7.30
CA THR A 15 62.34 77.72 6.92
C THR A 15 61.90 76.80 8.04
N TYR A 16 62.22 77.09 9.29
CA TYR A 16 61.79 76.28 10.43
C TYR A 16 60.28 76.29 10.61
N ILE A 17 59.65 77.47 10.62
CA ILE A 17 58.20 77.59 10.76
C ILE A 17 57.48 77.00 9.54
N HIS A 18 57.94 77.31 8.32
CA HIS A 18 57.31 76.78 7.12
C HIS A 18 57.45 75.27 7.02
N THR A 19 58.64 74.71 7.26
CA THR A 19 58.82 73.25 7.21
C THR A 19 58.06 72.56 8.33
N TYR A 20 58.09 73.07 9.56
CA TYR A 20 57.36 72.47 10.67
C TYR A 20 55.84 72.54 10.46
N ILE A 21 55.29 73.71 10.13
CA ILE A 21 53.85 73.87 9.90
C ILE A 21 53.42 73.09 8.66
N HIS A 22 54.13 73.20 7.55
CA HIS A 22 53.77 72.49 6.32
C HIS A 22 53.87 70.98 6.51
N THR A 23 54.96 70.46 7.10
CA THR A 23 55.09 69.01 7.30
C THR A 23 54.09 68.51 8.32
N TYR A 24 53.87 69.20 9.43
CA TYR A 24 52.90 68.80 10.45
C TYR A 24 51.47 68.83 9.89
N ILE A 25 51.04 69.94 9.30
CA ILE A 25 49.69 70.06 8.74
C ILE A 25 49.49 69.07 7.58
N HIS A 26 50.43 68.99 6.64
CA HIS A 26 50.30 68.10 5.50
C HIS A 26 50.33 66.62 5.94
N THR A 27 51.32 66.19 6.72
CA THR A 27 51.41 64.76 7.08
C THR A 27 50.31 64.34 8.04
N TYR A 28 49.97 65.17 9.02
CA TYR A 28 49.00 64.81 10.05
C TYR A 28 47.57 64.92 9.52
N ILE A 29 47.21 66.04 8.87
CA ILE A 29 45.84 66.24 8.40
C ILE A 29 45.60 65.44 7.12
N HIS A 30 46.46 65.60 6.11
CA HIS A 30 46.20 65.00 4.80
C HIS A 30 46.43 63.49 4.82
N THR A 31 47.57 63.04 5.34
CA THR A 31 47.93 61.62 5.27
C THR A 31 47.28 60.81 6.39
N SER A 32 47.28 61.30 7.63
CA SER A 32 46.78 60.53 8.78
C SER A 32 45.27 60.69 9.02
N CYS A 33 44.73 61.91 8.92
CA CYS A 33 43.31 62.11 9.20
C CYS A 33 42.47 61.76 7.96
N ILE A 34 42.74 62.41 6.82
CA ILE A 34 41.88 62.25 5.65
C ILE A 34 42.10 60.89 5.01
N HIS A 35 43.34 60.54 4.63
CA HIS A 35 43.57 59.31 3.86
C HIS A 35 43.29 58.05 4.68
N THR A 36 43.90 57.88 5.86
CA THR A 36 43.69 56.66 6.65
C THR A 36 42.29 56.55 7.25
N CYS A 37 41.67 57.64 7.71
CA CYS A 37 40.32 57.55 8.29
C CYS A 37 39.25 57.33 7.21
N MET A 38 39.34 58.03 6.07
CA MET A 38 38.41 57.79 4.95
C MET A 38 38.63 56.41 4.34
N HIS A 39 39.87 55.98 4.15
CA HIS A 39 40.15 54.65 3.63
C HIS A 39 39.67 53.57 4.60
N ALA A 40 39.93 53.71 5.91
CA ALA A 40 39.43 52.75 6.89
C ALA A 40 37.90 52.72 6.91
N TYR A 41 37.23 53.87 6.92
CA TYR A 41 35.78 53.95 6.94
C TYR A 41 35.15 53.38 5.67
N ILE A 42 35.59 53.82 4.49
CA ILE A 42 35.07 53.36 3.20
C ILE A 42 35.37 51.87 3.04
N HIS A 43 36.61 51.44 3.27
CA HIS A 43 36.98 50.05 3.11
C HIS A 43 36.21 49.17 4.08
N THR A 44 36.17 49.48 5.38
CA THR A 44 35.44 48.66 6.35
C THR A 44 33.95 48.68 6.05
N TYR A 45 33.33 49.84 5.83
CA TYR A 45 31.89 49.93 5.62
C TYR A 45 31.47 49.24 4.31
N ILE A 46 32.12 49.57 3.19
CA ILE A 46 31.79 48.97 1.89
C ILE A 46 32.14 47.48 1.89
N HIS A 47 33.34 47.10 2.33
CA HIS A 47 33.74 45.70 2.32
C HIS A 47 32.85 44.88 3.25
N THR A 48 32.60 45.32 4.49
CA THR A 48 31.75 44.56 5.41
C THR A 48 30.32 44.53 4.91
N TYR A 49 29.75 45.64 4.45
CA TYR A 49 28.36 45.66 3.98
C TYR A 49 28.18 44.81 2.73
N ILE A 50 29.02 45.01 1.71
CA ILE A 50 28.95 44.22 0.46
C ILE A 50 29.25 42.75 0.75
N HIS A 51 30.31 42.44 1.48
CA HIS A 51 30.66 41.05 1.75
C HIS A 51 29.58 40.38 2.60
N THR A 52 29.10 41.00 3.68
CA THR A 52 28.08 40.39 4.53
C THR A 52 26.76 40.27 3.78
N TYR A 53 26.32 41.30 3.06
CA TYR A 53 25.05 41.26 2.33
C TYR A 53 25.09 40.25 1.19
N ILE A 54 26.13 40.29 0.34
CA ILE A 54 26.25 39.34 -0.77
C ILE A 54 26.44 37.93 -0.24
N HIS A 55 27.34 37.71 0.73
CA HIS A 55 27.57 36.37 1.27
C HIS A 55 26.32 35.84 1.95
N THR A 56 25.66 36.61 2.81
CA THR A 56 24.44 36.14 3.49
C THR A 56 23.32 35.92 2.50
N TYR A 57 23.09 36.83 1.56
CA TYR A 57 22.02 36.69 0.56
C TYR A 57 22.26 35.48 -0.34
N ILE A 58 23.45 35.37 -0.95
CA ILE A 58 23.78 34.25 -1.84
C ILE A 58 23.77 32.94 -1.05
N HIS A 59 24.43 32.89 0.11
CA HIS A 59 24.48 31.66 0.88
C HIS A 59 23.09 31.26 1.36
N THR A 60 22.31 32.17 1.94
CA THR A 60 20.97 31.82 2.43
C THR A 60 20.05 31.47 1.27
N TYR A 61 20.01 32.26 0.19
CA TYR A 61 19.12 32.01 -0.93
C TYR A 61 19.48 30.72 -1.66
N ILE A 62 20.75 30.52 -2.02
CA ILE A 62 21.18 29.31 -2.71
C ILE A 62 21.02 28.09 -1.80
N HIS A 63 21.49 28.17 -0.55
CA HIS A 63 21.38 27.03 0.35
C HIS A 63 19.92 26.69 0.65
N THR A 64 19.06 27.68 0.94
CA THR A 64 17.64 27.41 1.21
C THR A 64 16.95 26.92 -0.04
N TYR A 65 17.16 27.52 -1.21
CA TYR A 65 16.53 27.11 -2.45
C TYR A 65 16.97 25.70 -2.86
N ILE A 66 18.27 25.42 -2.88
CA ILE A 66 18.78 24.09 -3.24
C ILE A 66 18.33 23.06 -2.21
N HIS A 67 18.49 23.34 -0.91
CA HIS A 67 18.11 22.39 0.12
C HIS A 67 16.60 22.15 0.10
N THR A 68 15.77 23.19 0.04
CA THR A 68 14.31 23.01 -0.01
C THR A 68 13.90 22.31 -1.29
N TYR A 69 14.39 22.73 -2.45
CA TYR A 69 14.03 22.11 -3.73
C TYR A 69 14.46 20.64 -3.79
N ILE A 70 15.72 20.33 -3.51
CA ILE A 70 16.23 18.95 -3.52
C ILE A 70 15.53 18.11 -2.46
N HIS A 71 15.44 18.58 -1.21
CA HIS A 71 14.83 17.81 -0.15
C HIS A 71 13.35 17.58 -0.42
N THR A 72 12.59 18.61 -0.80
CA THR A 72 11.17 18.43 -1.11
C THR A 72 10.98 17.55 -2.33
N TYR A 73 11.72 17.76 -3.41
CA TYR A 73 11.56 16.97 -4.64
C TYR A 73 11.94 15.51 -4.44
N ILE A 74 13.13 15.23 -3.89
CA ILE A 74 13.58 13.86 -3.64
C ILE A 74 12.68 13.20 -2.60
N HIS A 75 12.41 13.86 -1.47
CA HIS A 75 11.60 13.25 -0.42
C HIS A 75 10.17 13.00 -0.90
N THR A 76 9.52 13.98 -1.53
CA THR A 76 8.13 13.78 -2.01
C THR A 76 8.07 12.77 -3.14
N TYR A 77 9.00 12.81 -4.09
CA TYR A 77 8.98 11.90 -5.24
C TYR A 77 9.29 10.46 -4.80
N ILE A 78 10.37 10.25 -4.03
CA ILE A 78 10.74 8.92 -3.54
C ILE A 78 9.68 8.40 -2.58
N HIS A 79 9.24 9.20 -1.60
CA HIS A 79 8.23 8.75 -0.66
C HIS A 79 6.92 8.43 -1.35
N LYS A 80 6.44 9.29 -2.25
CA LYS A 80 5.20 9.03 -3.00
C LYS A 80 5.37 7.81 -3.89
N TYR A 81 6.45 7.68 -4.64
CA TYR A 81 6.68 6.55 -5.55
C TYR A 81 6.78 5.23 -4.79
N ILE A 82 7.63 5.15 -3.75
CA ILE A 82 7.78 3.94 -2.94
C ILE A 82 6.48 3.61 -2.23
N HIS A 83 5.88 4.59 -1.53
CA HIS A 83 4.67 4.34 -0.75
C HIS A 83 3.51 3.94 -1.64
N THR A 84 3.22 4.67 -2.72
CA THR A 84 2.14 4.27 -3.63
C THR A 84 2.47 2.97 -4.34
N TYR A 85 3.62 2.85 -5.01
CA TYR A 85 3.94 1.65 -5.77
C TYR A 85 3.96 0.38 -4.90
N ILE A 86 4.61 0.39 -3.74
CA ILE A 86 4.65 -0.79 -2.88
C ILE A 86 3.29 -1.03 -2.23
N HIS A 87 2.69 0.00 -1.61
CA HIS A 87 1.49 -0.21 -0.81
C HIS A 87 0.26 -0.49 -1.67
N THR A 88 0.03 0.25 -2.76
CA THR A 88 -1.16 0.00 -3.60
C THR A 88 -0.91 -1.14 -4.59
N CYS A 89 0.25 -1.21 -5.24
CA CYS A 89 0.47 -2.23 -6.28
C CYS A 89 0.74 -3.63 -5.69
N ILE A 90 1.56 -3.73 -4.65
CA ILE A 90 1.91 -5.05 -4.11
C ILE A 90 0.82 -5.53 -3.15
N ILE A 91 0.50 -4.75 -2.12
CA ILE A 91 -0.43 -5.25 -1.10
C ILE A 91 -1.85 -5.30 -1.66
N HIS A 92 -2.36 -4.19 -2.19
CA HIS A 92 -3.77 -4.15 -2.58
C HIS A 92 -4.02 -4.98 -3.84
N THR A 93 -3.31 -4.74 -4.95
CA THR A 93 -3.63 -5.49 -6.17
C THR A 93 -3.23 -6.96 -6.07
N TYR A 94 -2.03 -7.31 -5.60
CA TYR A 94 -1.60 -8.72 -5.60
C TYR A 94 -2.40 -9.57 -4.61
N ILE A 95 -2.57 -9.12 -3.35
CA ILE A 95 -3.30 -9.92 -2.35
C ILE A 95 -4.79 -9.98 -2.70
N HIS A 96 -5.40 -8.85 -3.08
CA HIS A 96 -6.82 -8.84 -3.42
C HIS A 96 -7.10 -9.67 -4.66
N THR A 97 -6.29 -9.55 -5.73
CA THR A 97 -6.46 -10.42 -6.91
C THR A 97 -6.26 -11.86 -6.51
N TYR A 98 -5.17 -12.20 -5.80
CA TYR A 98 -4.90 -13.59 -5.42
C TYR A 98 -6.06 -14.24 -4.64
N ILE A 99 -6.63 -13.53 -3.66
CA ILE A 99 -7.76 -14.02 -2.89
C ILE A 99 -8.99 -14.22 -3.81
N HIS A 100 -9.29 -13.23 -4.65
CA HIS A 100 -10.50 -13.28 -5.47
C HIS A 100 -10.41 -14.24 -6.66
N THR A 101 -9.24 -14.42 -7.27
CA THR A 101 -9.05 -15.27 -8.45
C THR A 101 -8.70 -16.70 -8.09
N TYR A 102 -7.98 -16.94 -6.99
CA TYR A 102 -7.56 -18.30 -6.65
C TYR A 102 -8.33 -18.87 -5.46
N ILE A 103 -8.42 -18.14 -4.35
CA ILE A 103 -9.02 -18.68 -3.13
C ILE A 103 -10.54 -18.78 -3.26
N HIS A 104 -11.21 -17.71 -3.70
CA HIS A 104 -12.67 -17.69 -3.76
C HIS A 104 -13.25 -18.75 -4.71
N PRO A 105 -12.74 -18.94 -5.94
CA PRO A 105 -13.23 -19.96 -6.84
C PRO A 105 -12.89 -21.37 -6.35
N TYR A 106 -11.72 -21.56 -5.72
CA TYR A 106 -11.35 -22.84 -5.13
C TYR A 106 -12.32 -23.23 -4.00
N ILE A 107 -12.60 -22.31 -3.07
CA ILE A 107 -13.55 -22.56 -1.99
C ILE A 107 -14.95 -22.81 -2.56
N HIS A 108 -15.42 -21.97 -3.49
CA HIS A 108 -16.73 -22.12 -4.09
C HIS A 108 -16.87 -23.46 -4.81
N THR A 109 -15.89 -23.84 -5.65
CA THR A 109 -15.90 -25.12 -6.36
C THR A 109 -15.80 -26.29 -5.40
N TYR A 110 -14.92 -26.25 -4.40
CA TYR A 110 -14.79 -27.31 -3.42
C TYR A 110 -16.07 -27.52 -2.61
N ILE A 111 -16.63 -26.44 -2.04
CA ILE A 111 -17.87 -26.50 -1.27
C ILE A 111 -19.03 -26.94 -2.17
N HIS A 112 -19.21 -26.32 -3.33
CA HIS A 112 -20.31 -26.65 -4.22
C HIS A 112 -20.21 -28.09 -4.71
N THR A 113 -19.03 -28.55 -5.14
CA THR A 113 -18.88 -29.94 -5.62
C THR A 113 -19.04 -30.94 -4.49
N TYR A 114 -18.47 -30.68 -3.32
CA TYR A 114 -18.56 -31.59 -2.17
C TYR A 114 -20.00 -31.67 -1.65
N ILE A 115 -20.63 -30.53 -1.40
CA ILE A 115 -22.02 -30.48 -0.93
C ILE A 115 -22.96 -31.04 -1.99
N HIS A 116 -22.85 -30.60 -3.24
CA HIS A 116 -23.73 -31.09 -4.30
C HIS A 116 -23.54 -32.59 -4.49
N LYS A 117 -22.30 -33.09 -4.58
CA LYS A 117 -22.06 -34.52 -4.72
C LYS A 117 -22.57 -35.28 -3.51
N TYR A 118 -22.25 -34.86 -2.29
CA TYR A 118 -22.66 -35.57 -1.07
C TYR A 118 -24.17 -35.57 -0.91
N ILE A 119 -24.82 -34.41 -0.96
CA ILE A 119 -26.27 -34.29 -0.82
C ILE A 119 -26.98 -34.99 -1.98
N HIS A 120 -26.60 -34.72 -3.23
CA HIS A 120 -27.26 -35.32 -4.37
C HIS A 120 -27.07 -36.83 -4.38
N THR A 121 -25.84 -37.34 -4.17
CA THR A 121 -25.63 -38.80 -4.14
C THR A 121 -26.32 -39.42 -2.93
N TYR A 122 -26.21 -38.86 -1.73
CA TYR A 122 -26.84 -39.43 -0.54
C TYR A 122 -28.36 -39.43 -0.66
N ILE A 123 -28.98 -38.28 -0.96
CA ILE A 123 -30.43 -38.17 -1.09
C ILE A 123 -30.92 -39.01 -2.25
N HIS A 124 -30.32 -38.89 -3.44
CA HIS A 124 -30.76 -39.66 -4.60
C HIS A 124 -30.59 -41.16 -4.35
N THR A 125 -29.42 -41.62 -3.88
CA THR A 125 -29.22 -43.06 -3.63
C THR A 125 -30.10 -43.55 -2.50
N TYR A 126 -30.18 -42.86 -1.37
CA TYR A 126 -30.99 -43.28 -0.23
C TYR A 126 -32.48 -43.29 -0.58
N ILE A 127 -33.03 -42.19 -1.11
CA ILE A 127 -34.44 -42.13 -1.46
C ILE A 127 -34.75 -43.10 -2.59
N HIS A 128 -33.96 -43.11 -3.67
CA HIS A 128 -34.22 -44.02 -4.78
C HIS A 128 -34.11 -45.47 -4.35
N THR A 129 -33.05 -45.86 -3.62
CA THR A 129 -32.90 -47.25 -3.17
C THR A 129 -33.98 -47.60 -2.16
N TYR A 130 -34.27 -46.76 -1.17
CA TYR A 130 -35.28 -47.04 -0.16
C TYR A 130 -36.67 -47.14 -0.78
N ILE A 131 -37.10 -46.13 -1.54
CA ILE A 131 -38.42 -46.14 -2.18
C ILE A 131 -38.50 -47.28 -3.19
N HIS A 132 -37.52 -47.41 -4.09
CA HIS A 132 -37.56 -48.46 -5.10
C HIS A 132 -37.55 -49.83 -4.44
N THR A 133 -36.61 -50.12 -3.53
CA THR A 133 -36.55 -51.44 -2.88
C THR A 133 -37.77 -51.67 -2.03
N TYR A 134 -38.19 -50.75 -1.17
CA TYR A 134 -39.32 -50.95 -0.27
C TYR A 134 -40.62 -51.09 -1.04
N ILE A 135 -40.95 -50.16 -1.94
CA ILE A 135 -42.18 -50.22 -2.71
C ILE A 135 -42.15 -51.42 -3.66
N HIS A 136 -41.08 -51.62 -4.43
CA HIS A 136 -41.00 -52.74 -5.36
C HIS A 136 -41.07 -54.07 -4.61
N THR A 137 -40.28 -54.26 -3.56
CA THR A 137 -40.30 -55.53 -2.81
C THR A 137 -41.62 -55.71 -2.10
N TYR A 138 -42.19 -54.70 -1.45
CA TYR A 138 -43.46 -54.82 -0.74
C TYR A 138 -44.61 -55.09 -1.71
N ILE A 139 -44.75 -54.31 -2.78
CA ILE A 139 -45.81 -54.53 -3.77
C ILE A 139 -45.60 -55.88 -4.46
N HIS A 140 -44.39 -56.18 -4.93
CA HIS A 140 -44.12 -57.43 -5.61
C HIS A 140 -44.36 -58.61 -4.68
N THR A 141 -43.82 -58.61 -3.46
CA THR A 141 -44.02 -59.73 -2.52
C THR A 141 -45.47 -59.81 -2.09
N TYR A 142 -46.14 -58.71 -1.72
CA TYR A 142 -47.52 -58.75 -1.27
C TYR A 142 -48.46 -59.19 -2.38
N ILE A 143 -48.40 -58.57 -3.57
CA ILE A 143 -49.26 -58.95 -4.69
C ILE A 143 -48.94 -60.36 -5.15
N HIS A 144 -47.67 -60.69 -5.36
CA HIS A 144 -47.29 -62.02 -5.84
C HIS A 144 -47.65 -63.09 -4.82
N THR A 145 -47.34 -62.91 -3.54
CA THR A 145 -47.67 -63.92 -2.52
C THR A 145 -49.17 -63.99 -2.31
N TYR A 146 -49.89 -62.86 -2.21
CA TYR A 146 -51.34 -62.87 -1.99
C TYR A 146 -52.06 -63.50 -3.17
N ILE A 147 -51.81 -63.05 -4.40
CA ILE A 147 -52.47 -63.61 -5.59
C ILE A 147 -52.08 -65.07 -5.76
N HIS A 148 -50.78 -65.40 -5.68
CA HIS A 148 -50.34 -66.78 -5.87
C HIS A 148 -50.89 -67.70 -4.79
N THR A 149 -50.79 -67.33 -3.51
CA THR A 149 -51.30 -68.17 -2.42
C THR A 149 -52.81 -68.24 -2.44
N TYR A 150 -53.53 -67.14 -2.62
CA TYR A 150 -54.99 -67.14 -2.65
C TYR A 150 -55.53 -67.96 -3.82
N ILE A 151 -55.05 -67.70 -5.05
CA ILE A 151 -55.49 -68.46 -6.22
C ILE A 151 -55.10 -69.93 -6.09
N HIS A 152 -53.85 -70.22 -5.72
CA HIS A 152 -53.39 -71.61 -5.61
C HIS A 152 -54.12 -72.36 -4.51
N THR A 153 -54.29 -71.78 -3.32
CA THR A 153 -55.02 -72.43 -2.22
C THR A 153 -56.49 -72.56 -2.53
N TYR A 154 -57.13 -71.53 -3.09
CA TYR A 154 -58.56 -71.58 -3.44
C TYR A 154 -58.84 -72.62 -4.52
N ILE A 155 -58.08 -72.63 -5.61
CA ILE A 155 -58.23 -73.64 -6.67
C ILE A 155 -57.94 -75.04 -6.13
N HIS A 156 -56.85 -75.21 -5.38
CA HIS A 156 -56.47 -76.53 -4.86
C HIS A 156 -57.47 -77.05 -3.82
N THR A 157 -57.98 -76.21 -2.93
CA THR A 157 -59.02 -76.58 -1.96
C THR A 157 -60.35 -76.86 -2.64
N TYR A 158 -60.75 -76.05 -3.63
CA TYR A 158 -61.97 -76.27 -4.39
C TYR A 158 -61.93 -77.60 -5.15
N ILE A 159 -60.83 -77.88 -5.86
CA ILE A 159 -60.63 -79.17 -6.54
C ILE A 159 -60.67 -80.31 -5.53
N HIS A 160 -59.95 -80.19 -4.41
CA HIS A 160 -59.91 -81.23 -3.38
C HIS A 160 -61.29 -81.51 -2.76
N ILE A 161 -62.06 -80.47 -2.45
CA ILE A 161 -63.43 -80.61 -1.92
C ILE A 161 -64.34 -81.24 -2.97
N HIS A 162 -64.26 -80.81 -4.23
CA HIS A 162 -65.05 -81.39 -5.32
C HIS A 162 -64.71 -82.88 -5.51
N THR A 163 -63.43 -83.26 -5.49
CA THR A 163 -63.03 -84.66 -5.53
C THR A 163 -63.51 -85.44 -4.31
N TYR A 164 -63.45 -84.84 -3.10
CA TYR A 164 -63.92 -85.47 -1.87
C TYR A 164 -65.43 -85.72 -1.89
N ILE A 165 -66.24 -84.74 -2.29
CA ILE A 165 -67.70 -84.87 -2.44
C ILE A 165 -68.03 -85.92 -3.50
N HIS A 166 -67.32 -85.93 -4.63
CA HIS A 166 -67.52 -86.94 -5.67
C HIS A 166 -67.19 -88.36 -5.16
N THR A 167 -66.14 -88.53 -4.37
CA THR A 167 -65.82 -89.81 -3.74
C THR A 167 -66.81 -90.21 -2.64
N PHE A 168 -67.33 -89.24 -1.88
CA PHE A 168 -68.30 -89.48 -0.82
C PHE A 168 -69.68 -89.87 -1.40
N ASN A 169 -70.17 -89.14 -2.41
CA ASN A 169 -71.40 -89.49 -3.11
C ASN A 169 -71.33 -90.85 -3.81
N ASN A 170 -70.16 -91.26 -4.29
CA ASN A 170 -69.99 -92.61 -4.86
C ASN A 170 -69.96 -93.72 -3.79
N ASN A 171 -69.63 -93.40 -2.54
CA ASN A 171 -69.64 -94.35 -1.43
C ASN A 171 -71.02 -94.48 -0.76
N ASP A 172 -71.87 -93.44 -0.84
CA ASP A 172 -73.25 -93.46 -0.30
C ASP A 172 -74.28 -94.07 -1.28
N THR A 173 -73.88 -94.42 -2.51
CA THR A 173 -74.73 -95.11 -3.51
C THR A 173 -74.63 -96.65 -3.48
N CYS A 174 -74.43 -97.26 -2.31
CA CYS A 174 -74.51 -98.72 -2.12
C CYS A 174 -75.59 -99.09 -1.11
#